data_AF-A0A9E5YHH5-F1
#
_entry.id   AF-A0A9E5YHH5-F1
#
_cell.length_a   1.000
_cell.length_b   1.000
_cell.length_c   1.000
_cell.angle_alpha   90.00
_cell.angle_beta   90.00
_cell.angle_gamma   90.00
#
_symmetry.space_group_name_H-M   'P 1'
#
loop_
_entity.id
_entity.type
_entity.pdbx_description
1 polymer ?
#
loop_
_entity_poly.entity_id
_entity_poly.type
_entity_poly.pdbx_seq_one_letter_code
_entity_poly.pdbx_strand_id
1 'polypeptide(L)'
;MIQADLYEKSIHIDPYVSTGDCRACGFHSRAEFIESLRAGRLKPSQCKMAKRRFLPLLWAARPNEILPEVEVLQFPNVGPTGFFPINHPKQDSPILVSGNSRLTDEVLTAVLSTTLSPFWYLVVDTDGHTVDMAMVYETFTAERVVQMLIREEADQIAPRSTLFLPGLAAQIRDNLVQTSGRSVVVGPVCAAELPLFFGKMHWKVA
;
A
#
# COMPACT_ATOMS: atom_id res chain seq x y z
N MET A 1 -24.33 -5.16 -9.23
CA MET A 1 -23.15 -6.04 -9.02
C MET A 1 -22.59 -5.70 -7.66
N ILE A 2 -22.09 -6.69 -6.90
CA ILE A 2 -21.57 -6.47 -5.54
C ILE A 2 -20.10 -6.06 -5.68
N GLN A 3 -19.75 -4.89 -5.16
CA GLN A 3 -18.37 -4.38 -5.14
C GLN A 3 -17.60 -4.99 -3.96
N ALA A 4 -16.32 -5.25 -4.18
CA ALA A 4 -15.41 -5.69 -3.12
C ALA A 4 -15.12 -4.54 -2.15
N ASP A 5 -15.00 -4.85 -0.86
CA ASP A 5 -14.54 -3.87 0.13
C ASP A 5 -13.01 -3.71 0.00
N LEU A 6 -12.57 -2.55 -0.47
CA LEU A 6 -11.14 -2.21 -0.55
C LEU A 6 -10.60 -1.62 0.76
N TYR A 7 -11.35 -1.81 1.85
CA TYR A 7 -11.00 -1.42 3.21
C TYR A 7 -10.84 0.09 3.39
N GLU A 8 -11.56 0.91 2.62
CA GLU A 8 -11.47 2.39 2.69
C GLU A 8 -11.74 2.94 4.09
N LYS A 9 -12.62 2.28 4.85
CA LYS A 9 -12.97 2.65 6.24
C LYS A 9 -11.84 2.39 7.25
N SER A 10 -10.85 1.58 6.89
CA SER A 10 -9.68 1.30 7.74
C SER A 10 -8.63 2.42 7.70
N ILE A 11 -8.78 3.41 6.80
CA ILE A 11 -7.80 4.49 6.65
C ILE A 11 -7.90 5.47 7.82
N HIS A 12 -6.83 5.53 8.60
CA HIS A 12 -6.70 6.46 9.72
C HIS A 12 -5.90 7.69 9.28
N ILE A 13 -6.56 8.67 8.68
CA ILE A 13 -5.89 9.88 8.15
C ILE A 13 -5.43 10.85 9.25
N ASP A 14 -6.11 10.90 10.40
CA ASP A 14 -5.88 11.87 11.48
C ASP A 14 -4.41 11.99 11.95
N PRO A 15 -3.66 10.88 12.18
CA PRO A 15 -2.27 10.95 12.62
C PRO A 15 -1.34 11.59 11.57
N TYR A 16 -1.71 11.55 10.29
CA TYR A 16 -0.90 12.09 9.21
C TYR A 16 -1.09 13.60 9.01
N VAL A 17 -2.15 14.20 9.56
CA VAL A 17 -2.48 15.63 9.37
C VAL A 17 -1.84 16.49 10.45
N SER A 18 -0.90 17.35 10.05
CA SER A 18 -0.29 18.34 10.95
C SER A 18 -1.12 19.62 11.04
N THR A 19 -0.92 20.41 12.10
CA THR A 19 -1.51 21.76 12.22
C THR A 19 -1.01 22.72 11.13
N GLY A 20 0.17 22.47 10.55
CA GLY A 20 0.68 23.19 9.39
C GLY A 20 -0.12 22.88 8.12
N ASP A 21 -0.53 21.62 7.95
CA ASP A 21 -1.34 21.19 6.81
C ASP A 21 -2.71 21.89 6.81
N CYS A 22 -3.40 21.92 7.96
CA CYS A 22 -4.69 22.60 8.10
C CYS A 22 -4.58 24.09 7.76
N ARG A 23 -3.60 24.78 8.37
CA ARG A 23 -3.40 26.23 8.17
C ARG A 23 -3.01 26.57 6.73
N ALA A 24 -2.27 25.70 6.04
CA ALA A 24 -1.92 25.90 4.64
C ALA A 24 -3.16 25.94 3.72
N CYS A 25 -4.25 25.29 4.14
CA CYS A 25 -5.52 25.29 3.42
C CYS A 25 -6.60 26.18 4.06
N GLY A 26 -6.26 27.00 5.06
CA GLY A 26 -7.19 27.96 5.69
C GLY A 26 -8.04 27.40 6.84
N PHE A 27 -7.76 26.19 7.33
CA PHE A 27 -8.52 25.55 8.40
C PHE A 27 -7.84 25.71 9.76
N HIS A 28 -8.65 25.86 10.81
CA HIS A 28 -8.19 25.98 12.20
C HIS A 28 -8.34 24.67 12.98
N SER A 29 -9.16 23.75 12.47
CA SER A 29 -9.38 22.42 13.06
C SER A 29 -8.93 21.32 12.09
N ARG A 30 -8.32 20.27 12.65
CA ARG A 30 -8.00 19.03 11.90
C ARG A 30 -9.27 18.34 11.41
N ALA A 31 -10.30 18.27 12.25
CA ALA A 31 -11.55 17.63 11.91
C ALA A 31 -12.24 18.31 10.72
N GLU A 32 -12.30 19.64 10.74
CA GLU A 32 -12.89 20.44 9.66
C GLU A 32 -12.13 20.26 8.33
N PHE A 33 -10.80 20.25 8.39
CA PHE A 33 -9.96 20.00 7.21
C PHE A 33 -10.21 18.61 6.61
N ILE A 34 -10.20 17.56 7.45
CA ILE A 34 -10.43 16.18 7.01
C ILE A 34 -11.85 16.02 6.45
N GLU A 35 -12.85 16.60 7.10
CA GLU A 35 -14.24 16.58 6.62
C GLU A 35 -14.37 17.30 5.26
N SER A 36 -13.70 18.44 5.10
CA SER A 36 -13.67 19.17 3.84
C SER A 36 -12.97 18.38 2.72
N LEU A 37 -11.89 17.64 3.06
CA LEU A 37 -11.23 16.72 2.13
C LEU A 37 -12.18 15.60 1.72
N ARG A 38 -12.75 14.85 2.68
CA ARG A 38 -13.68 13.74 2.40
C ARG A 38 -14.88 14.18 1.55
N ALA A 39 -15.45 15.34 1.87
CA ALA A 39 -16.57 15.92 1.13
C ALA A 39 -16.23 16.42 -0.29
N GLY A 40 -14.94 16.46 -0.67
CA GLY A 40 -14.51 16.96 -1.98
C GLY A 40 -14.67 18.46 -2.16
N ARG A 41 -14.83 19.20 -1.05
CA ARG A 41 -14.97 20.66 -1.04
C ARG A 41 -13.64 21.37 -1.27
N LEU A 42 -12.53 20.70 -1.00
CA LEU A 42 -11.18 21.27 -1.07
C LEU A 42 -10.43 20.78 -2.32
N LYS A 43 -10.11 21.70 -3.22
CA LYS A 43 -9.29 21.44 -4.42
C LYS A 43 -7.82 21.82 -4.18
N PRO A 44 -6.86 21.20 -4.89
CA PRO A 44 -5.44 21.55 -4.77
C PRO A 44 -5.15 23.05 -5.02
N SER A 45 -5.93 23.72 -5.88
CA SER A 45 -5.77 25.16 -6.17
C SER A 45 -6.18 26.09 -5.03
N GLN A 46 -6.99 25.60 -4.09
CA GLN A 46 -7.52 26.37 -2.96
C GLN A 46 -6.63 26.27 -1.71
N CYS A 47 -5.54 25.50 -1.80
CA CYS A 47 -4.62 25.30 -0.69
C CYS A 47 -3.19 25.71 -1.07
N LYS A 48 -2.47 26.37 -0.14
CA LYS A 48 -1.04 26.73 -0.32
C LYS A 48 -0.09 25.53 -0.15
N MET A 49 -0.62 24.36 0.18
CA MET A 49 0.15 23.14 0.36
C MET A 49 0.71 22.65 -0.98
N ALA A 50 1.97 22.21 -0.97
CA ALA A 50 2.57 21.61 -2.16
C ALA A 50 1.78 20.35 -2.59
N LYS A 51 1.58 20.17 -3.90
CA LYS A 51 0.87 19.01 -4.48
C LYS A 51 1.38 17.67 -3.94
N ARG A 52 2.70 17.51 -3.82
CA ARG A 52 3.37 16.33 -3.24
C ARG A 52 2.95 15.97 -1.81
N ARG A 53 2.36 16.92 -1.07
CA ARG A 53 1.81 16.72 0.28
C ARG A 53 0.30 16.66 0.27
N PHE A 54 -0.36 17.46 -0.59
CA PHE A 54 -1.81 17.52 -0.69
C PHE A 54 -2.41 16.24 -1.27
N LEU A 55 -1.84 15.71 -2.35
CA LEU A 55 -2.40 14.56 -3.07
C LEU A 55 -2.46 13.28 -2.19
N PRO A 56 -1.40 12.89 -1.45
CA PRO A 56 -1.50 11.78 -0.49
C PRO A 56 -2.63 11.94 0.55
N LEU A 57 -2.84 13.16 1.07
CA LEU A 57 -3.92 13.43 2.02
C LEU A 57 -5.29 13.33 1.34
N LEU A 58 -5.41 13.80 0.10
CA LEU A 58 -6.62 13.70 -0.69
C LEU A 58 -6.99 12.24 -0.95
N TRP A 59 -6.04 11.43 -1.42
CA TRP A 59 -6.26 10.02 -1.75
C TRP A 59 -6.61 9.17 -0.53
N ALA A 60 -6.00 9.44 0.63
CA ALA A 60 -6.40 8.78 1.86
C ALA A 60 -7.80 9.22 2.35
N ALA A 61 -8.20 10.47 2.08
CA ALA A 61 -9.54 10.97 2.43
C ALA A 61 -10.62 10.53 1.43
N ARG A 62 -10.24 10.30 0.17
CA ARG A 62 -11.09 9.94 -0.96
C ARG A 62 -10.42 8.85 -1.81
N PRO A 63 -10.39 7.60 -1.31
CA PRO A 63 -9.70 6.50 -1.98
C PRO A 63 -10.24 6.24 -3.39
N ASN A 64 -11.53 6.48 -3.61
CA ASN A 64 -12.19 6.38 -4.90
C ASN A 64 -11.63 7.30 -6.01
N GLU A 65 -10.73 8.24 -5.71
CA GLU A 65 -10.02 9.01 -6.74
C GLU A 65 -8.86 8.23 -7.39
N ILE A 66 -8.37 7.16 -6.76
CA ILE A 66 -7.25 6.36 -7.27
C ILE A 66 -7.52 4.86 -7.26
N LEU A 67 -8.44 4.38 -6.43
CA LEU A 67 -8.78 2.96 -6.37
C LEU A 67 -9.77 2.61 -7.49
N PRO A 68 -9.55 1.50 -8.20
CA PRO A 68 -10.51 1.00 -9.18
C PRO A 68 -11.75 0.44 -8.48
N GLU A 69 -12.88 0.41 -9.17
CA GLU A 69 -14.02 -0.38 -8.73
C GLU A 69 -13.76 -1.85 -9.05
N VAL A 70 -13.78 -2.69 -8.01
CA VAL A 70 -13.48 -4.12 -8.13
C VAL A 70 -14.73 -4.94 -7.82
N GLU A 71 -15.04 -5.89 -8.69
CA GLU A 71 -16.16 -6.81 -8.50
C GLU A 71 -15.78 -7.99 -7.60
N VAL A 72 -16.71 -8.43 -6.75
CA VAL A 72 -16.53 -9.65 -5.96
C VAL A 72 -16.59 -10.87 -6.89
N LEU A 73 -15.53 -11.66 -6.87
CA LEU A 73 -15.46 -12.94 -7.60
C LEU A 73 -15.80 -14.11 -6.67
N GLN A 74 -16.46 -15.13 -7.23
CA GLN A 74 -16.75 -16.37 -6.50
C GLN A 74 -15.53 -17.30 -6.38
N PHE A 75 -14.59 -17.19 -7.33
CA PHE A 75 -13.41 -18.04 -7.41
C PHE A 75 -12.13 -17.19 -7.47
N PRO A 76 -10.99 -17.72 -7.00
CA PRO A 76 -9.70 -17.05 -7.10
C PRO A 76 -9.36 -16.68 -8.54
N ASN A 77 -8.77 -15.49 -8.71
CA ASN A 77 -8.29 -15.04 -10.01
C ASN A 77 -6.76 -14.94 -9.95
N VAL A 78 -6.12 -16.03 -10.36
CA VAL A 78 -4.67 -16.22 -10.23
C VAL A 78 -3.92 -15.28 -11.19
N GLY A 79 -3.04 -14.49 -10.61
CA GLY A 79 -2.09 -13.60 -11.26
C GLY A 79 -0.67 -14.17 -11.25
N PRO A 80 0.28 -13.41 -11.81
CA PRO A 80 1.69 -13.80 -11.81
C PRO A 80 2.27 -13.79 -10.39
N THR A 81 3.31 -14.58 -10.17
CA THR A 81 4.19 -14.53 -8.99
C THR A 81 5.57 -14.10 -9.44
N GLY A 82 6.35 -13.46 -8.57
CA GLY A 82 7.68 -13.00 -8.94
C GLY A 82 8.19 -11.83 -8.10
N PHE A 83 9.37 -11.36 -8.48
CA PHE A 83 9.98 -10.16 -7.91
C PHE A 83 10.16 -9.08 -8.98
N PHE A 84 9.26 -8.10 -8.98
CA PHE A 84 9.14 -7.12 -10.06
C PHE A 84 9.74 -5.77 -9.68
N PRO A 85 10.47 -5.10 -10.60
CA PRO A 85 10.98 -3.76 -10.36
C PRO A 85 9.91 -2.69 -10.65
N ILE A 86 9.74 -1.75 -9.72
CA ILE A 86 8.91 -0.55 -9.90
C ILE A 86 9.80 0.69 -9.86
N ASN A 87 9.75 1.53 -10.90
CA ASN A 87 10.51 2.79 -11.00
C ASN A 87 12.03 2.67 -10.74
N HIS A 88 12.68 1.66 -11.34
CA HIS A 88 14.13 1.43 -11.25
C HIS A 88 14.67 1.30 -9.80
N PRO A 89 14.26 0.26 -9.07
CA PRO A 89 14.69 0.08 -7.70
C PRO A 89 16.18 -0.27 -7.56
N LYS A 90 16.70 0.04 -6.38
CA LYS A 90 18.08 -0.19 -5.96
C LYS A 90 18.13 -1.27 -4.87
N GLN A 91 19.34 -1.67 -4.50
CA GLN A 91 19.60 -2.73 -3.51
C GLN A 91 19.03 -2.45 -2.10
N ASP A 92 18.67 -1.20 -1.81
CA ASP A 92 18.11 -0.72 -0.55
C ASP A 92 16.66 -0.22 -0.69
N SER A 93 16.07 -0.28 -1.89
CA SER A 93 14.68 0.14 -2.13
C SER A 93 13.70 -0.77 -1.37
N PRO A 94 12.60 -0.23 -0.82
CA PRO A 94 11.63 -1.04 -0.07
C PRO A 94 11.06 -2.19 -0.91
N ILE A 95 10.85 -3.35 -0.29
CA ILE A 95 10.13 -4.48 -0.90
C ILE A 95 8.68 -4.44 -0.42
N LEU A 96 7.75 -4.20 -1.33
CA LEU A 96 6.31 -4.34 -1.12
C LEU A 96 5.92 -5.80 -1.32
N VAL A 97 5.40 -6.44 -0.28
CA VAL A 97 4.95 -7.84 -0.34
C VAL A 97 3.45 -7.88 -0.62
N SER A 98 3.01 -8.77 -1.50
CA SER A 98 1.59 -9.02 -1.79
C SER A 98 1.35 -10.48 -2.20
N GLY A 99 0.08 -10.85 -2.39
CA GLY A 99 -0.36 -12.13 -2.96
C GLY A 99 -0.69 -12.02 -4.43
N ASN A 100 -0.76 -13.15 -5.14
CA ASN A 100 -0.98 -13.22 -6.58
C ASN A 100 -2.45 -13.15 -7.01
N SER A 101 -3.32 -12.49 -6.26
CA SER A 101 -4.68 -12.20 -6.76
C SER A 101 -4.63 -11.06 -7.78
N ARG A 102 -5.19 -11.27 -8.98
CA ARG A 102 -5.29 -10.19 -9.98
C ARG A 102 -6.03 -8.96 -9.48
N LEU A 103 -7.03 -9.15 -8.60
CA LEU A 103 -7.78 -8.04 -8.02
C LEU A 103 -6.90 -7.21 -7.08
N THR A 104 -6.10 -7.89 -6.24
CA THR A 104 -5.12 -7.21 -5.38
C THR A 104 -4.07 -6.48 -6.20
N ASP A 105 -3.58 -7.11 -7.28
CA ASP A 105 -2.59 -6.52 -8.17
C ASP A 105 -3.10 -5.27 -8.91
N GLU A 106 -4.36 -5.30 -9.38
CA GLU A 106 -5.00 -4.15 -10.03
C GLU A 106 -5.09 -2.95 -9.08
N VAL A 107 -5.52 -3.18 -7.84
CA VAL A 107 -5.61 -2.16 -6.80
C VAL A 107 -4.23 -1.58 -6.45
N LEU A 108 -3.23 -2.44 -6.23
CA LEU A 108 -1.87 -1.98 -5.90
C LEU A 108 -1.23 -1.22 -7.06
N THR A 109 -1.40 -1.70 -8.30
CA THR A 109 -0.85 -1.05 -9.49
C THR A 109 -1.48 0.33 -9.71
N ALA A 110 -2.78 0.48 -9.47
CA ALA A 110 -3.45 1.78 -9.54
C ALA A 110 -2.82 2.78 -8.57
N VAL A 111 -2.54 2.38 -7.32
CA VAL A 111 -1.87 3.24 -6.34
C VAL A 111 -0.41 3.50 -6.73
N LEU A 112 0.34 2.47 -7.13
CA LEU A 112 1.75 2.58 -7.51
C LEU A 112 1.96 3.47 -8.75
N SER A 113 0.97 3.56 -9.63
CA SER A 113 1.00 4.48 -10.78
C SER A 113 1.09 5.96 -10.36
N THR A 114 0.72 6.28 -9.12
CA THR A 114 0.76 7.64 -8.58
C THR A 114 2.14 8.05 -8.04
N THR A 115 3.14 7.17 -8.14
CA THR A 115 4.49 7.42 -7.63
C THR A 115 5.59 7.22 -8.66
N LEU A 116 6.66 7.99 -8.50
CA LEU A 116 7.96 7.81 -9.16
C LEU A 116 9.00 7.21 -8.21
N SER A 117 8.59 6.79 -7.01
CA SER A 117 9.49 6.17 -6.03
C SER A 117 9.85 4.75 -6.44
N PRO A 118 11.12 4.35 -6.23
CA PRO A 118 11.57 3.00 -6.49
C PRO A 118 11.04 2.01 -5.45
N PHE A 119 10.45 0.91 -5.90
CA PHE A 119 10.05 -0.22 -5.08
C PHE A 119 10.42 -1.53 -5.76
N TRP A 120 10.73 -2.53 -4.94
CA TRP A 120 10.63 -3.90 -5.37
C TRP A 120 9.23 -4.42 -5.01
N TYR A 121 8.60 -5.18 -5.89
CA TYR A 121 7.28 -5.75 -5.68
C TYR A 121 7.35 -7.27 -5.68
N LEU A 122 7.23 -7.87 -4.50
CA LEU A 122 7.29 -9.31 -4.28
C LEU A 122 5.87 -9.87 -4.24
N VAL A 123 5.52 -10.67 -5.24
CA VAL A 123 4.20 -11.30 -5.37
C VAL A 123 4.31 -12.78 -5.05
N VAL A 124 3.74 -13.16 -3.91
CA VAL A 124 3.75 -14.52 -3.35
C VAL A 124 2.57 -15.32 -3.89
N ASP A 125 2.77 -16.61 -4.11
CA ASP A 125 1.67 -17.50 -4.49
C ASP A 125 0.72 -17.73 -3.32
N THR A 126 -0.46 -17.13 -3.38
CA THR A 126 -1.54 -17.26 -2.40
C THR A 126 -2.72 -18.04 -2.97
N ASP A 127 -2.46 -18.88 -3.99
CA ASP A 127 -3.47 -19.65 -4.73
C ASP A 127 -4.52 -18.73 -5.42
N GLY A 128 -4.14 -17.48 -5.71
CA GLY A 128 -4.99 -16.45 -6.33
C GLY A 128 -6.00 -15.79 -5.37
N HIS A 129 -5.98 -16.15 -4.08
CA HIS A 129 -6.83 -15.51 -3.07
C HIS A 129 -6.36 -14.07 -2.81
N THR A 130 -7.33 -13.16 -2.61
CA THR A 130 -7.07 -11.83 -2.05
C THR A 130 -6.40 -11.95 -0.69
N VAL A 131 -5.64 -10.94 -0.26
CA VAL A 131 -4.79 -11.05 0.94
C VAL A 131 -5.60 -11.46 2.19
N ASP A 132 -6.77 -10.86 2.42
CA ASP A 132 -7.67 -11.22 3.51
C ASP A 132 -8.07 -12.70 3.49
N MET A 133 -8.53 -13.20 2.35
CA MET A 133 -8.90 -14.60 2.19
C MET A 133 -7.69 -15.53 2.26
N ALA A 134 -6.54 -15.10 1.77
CA ALA A 134 -5.30 -15.86 1.86
C ALA A 134 -4.80 -15.99 3.30
N MET A 135 -5.07 -15.00 4.17
CA MET A 135 -4.84 -15.14 5.61
C MET A 135 -5.81 -16.15 6.24
N VAL A 136 -7.08 -16.17 5.81
CA VAL A 136 -8.10 -17.11 6.32
C VAL A 136 -7.81 -18.55 5.90
N TYR A 137 -7.41 -18.76 4.64
CA TYR A 137 -7.07 -20.08 4.10
C TYR A 137 -5.63 -20.51 4.39
N GLU A 138 -4.87 -19.69 5.13
CA GLU A 138 -3.47 -19.95 5.46
C GLU A 138 -2.58 -20.16 4.22
N THR A 139 -2.92 -19.49 3.11
CA THR A 139 -2.14 -19.50 1.85
C THR A 139 -1.20 -18.29 1.75
N PHE A 140 -1.28 -17.33 2.67
CA PHE A 140 -0.29 -16.27 2.86
C PHE A 140 0.45 -16.49 4.19
N THR A 141 1.60 -17.17 4.14
CA THR A 141 2.40 -17.51 5.32
C THR A 141 3.82 -16.97 5.25
N ALA A 142 4.51 -16.89 6.39
CA ALA A 142 5.92 -16.48 6.44
C ALA A 142 6.79 -17.42 5.59
N GLU A 143 6.51 -18.72 5.61
CA GLU A 143 7.24 -19.74 4.88
C GLU A 143 7.12 -19.54 3.36
N ARG A 144 5.91 -19.26 2.86
CA ARG A 144 5.70 -18.98 1.43
C ARG A 144 6.40 -17.68 1.00
N VAL A 145 6.39 -16.65 1.85
CA VAL A 145 7.14 -15.40 1.58
C VAL A 145 8.65 -15.68 1.51
N VAL A 146 9.21 -16.43 2.46
CA VAL A 146 10.64 -16.79 2.49
C VAL A 146 11.02 -17.64 1.27
N GLN A 147 10.20 -18.63 0.91
CA GLN A 147 10.40 -19.44 -0.28
C GLN A 147 10.44 -18.58 -1.55
N MET A 148 9.55 -17.58 -1.65
CA MET A 148 9.55 -16.64 -2.76
C MET A 148 10.83 -15.79 -2.79
N LEU A 149 11.27 -15.26 -1.64
CA LEU A 149 12.50 -14.47 -1.54
C LEU A 149 13.74 -15.27 -1.98
N ILE A 150 13.83 -16.54 -1.58
CA ILE A 150 14.92 -17.44 -1.97
C ILE A 150 14.86 -17.73 -3.47
N ARG A 151 13.68 -18.09 -3.98
CA ARG A 151 13.45 -18.42 -5.40
C ARG A 151 13.86 -17.27 -6.32
N GLU A 152 13.56 -16.04 -5.92
CA GLU A 152 13.85 -14.83 -6.71
C GLU A 152 15.21 -14.20 -6.37
N GLU A 153 16.04 -14.88 -5.58
CA GLU A 153 17.39 -14.45 -5.21
C GLU A 153 17.42 -13.02 -4.60
N ALA A 154 16.41 -12.70 -3.78
CA ALA A 154 16.20 -11.36 -3.25
C ALA A 154 17.39 -10.83 -2.43
N ASP A 155 18.21 -11.70 -1.86
CA ASP A 155 19.41 -11.32 -1.12
C ASP A 155 20.56 -10.85 -2.01
N GLN A 156 20.56 -11.22 -3.30
CA GLN A 156 21.51 -10.68 -4.28
C GLN A 156 20.99 -9.36 -4.86
N ILE A 157 19.69 -9.31 -5.16
CA ILE A 157 19.05 -8.17 -5.83
C ILE A 157 18.83 -6.99 -4.87
N ALA A 158 18.39 -7.28 -3.65
CA ALA A 158 17.87 -6.33 -2.68
C ALA A 158 18.38 -6.64 -1.24
N PRO A 159 19.70 -6.80 -1.01
CA PRO A 159 20.28 -7.27 0.26
C PRO A 159 19.98 -6.37 1.46
N ARG A 160 19.72 -5.08 1.24
CA ARG A 160 19.55 -4.07 2.29
C ARG A 160 18.10 -3.61 2.42
N SER A 161 17.19 -4.21 1.66
CA SER A 161 15.80 -3.80 1.60
C SER A 161 14.99 -4.30 2.79
N THR A 162 14.16 -3.42 3.33
CA THR A 162 13.13 -3.76 4.33
C THR A 162 11.89 -4.32 3.62
N LEU A 163 11.30 -5.37 4.17
CA LEU A 163 10.04 -5.95 3.72
C LEU A 163 8.86 -5.15 4.31
N PHE A 164 7.89 -4.81 3.47
CA PHE A 164 6.66 -4.14 3.86
C PHE A 164 5.48 -5.06 3.59
N LEU A 165 4.89 -5.58 4.66
CA LEU A 165 3.72 -6.46 4.61
C LEU A 165 2.42 -5.64 4.46
N PRO A 166 1.38 -6.18 3.81
CA PRO A 166 0.04 -5.62 3.91
C PRO A 166 -0.44 -5.64 5.36
N GLY A 167 -1.24 -4.65 5.77
CA GLY A 167 -1.79 -4.57 7.13
C GLY A 167 -2.63 -5.79 7.51
N LEU A 168 -3.33 -6.40 6.54
CA LEU A 168 -4.09 -7.63 6.71
C LEU A 168 -3.21 -8.84 7.10
N ALA A 169 -1.93 -8.81 6.72
CA ALA A 169 -0.96 -9.88 7.00
C ALA A 169 -0.09 -9.58 8.23
N ALA A 170 -0.48 -8.64 9.09
CA ALA A 170 0.30 -8.25 10.27
C ALA A 170 0.67 -9.44 11.18
N GLN A 171 -0.20 -10.44 11.28
CA GLN A 171 -0.01 -11.60 12.16
C GLN A 171 1.19 -12.48 11.80
N ILE A 172 1.64 -12.49 10.53
CA ILE A 172 2.81 -13.29 10.13
C ILE A 172 4.14 -12.56 10.34
N ARG A 173 4.12 -11.27 10.72
CA ARG A 173 5.30 -10.42 10.80
C ARG A 173 6.41 -11.03 11.67
N ASP A 174 6.10 -11.44 12.89
CA ASP A 174 7.13 -11.88 13.83
C ASP A 174 7.76 -13.21 13.38
N ASN A 175 6.96 -14.14 12.85
CA ASN A 175 7.47 -15.37 12.24
C ASN A 175 8.32 -15.06 11.00
N LEU A 176 7.88 -14.12 10.14
CA LEU A 176 8.65 -13.70 8.97
C LEU A 176 9.98 -13.06 9.35
N VAL A 177 10.04 -12.22 10.38
CA VAL A 177 11.30 -11.66 10.90
C VAL A 177 12.24 -12.78 11.34
N GLN A 178 11.73 -13.75 12.11
CA GLN A 178 12.54 -14.85 12.63
C GLN A 178 13.08 -15.77 11.52
N THR A 179 12.25 -16.09 10.53
CA THR A 179 12.58 -17.05 9.47
C THR A 179 13.38 -16.42 8.33
N SER A 180 13.11 -15.17 7.96
CA SER A 180 13.84 -14.46 6.90
C SER A 180 15.11 -13.77 7.38
N GLY A 181 15.21 -13.45 8.68
CA GLY A 181 16.28 -12.60 9.21
C GLY A 181 16.24 -11.15 8.73
N ARG A 182 15.19 -10.73 8.00
CA ARG A 182 15.06 -9.40 7.41
C ARG A 182 14.27 -8.45 8.31
N SER A 183 14.49 -7.15 8.12
CA SER A 183 13.61 -6.12 8.68
C SER A 183 12.23 -6.22 8.02
N VAL A 184 11.18 -6.30 8.84
CA VAL A 184 9.78 -6.36 8.38
C VAL A 184 8.97 -5.26 9.07
N VAL A 185 8.30 -4.45 8.25
CA VAL A 185 7.36 -3.41 8.68
C VAL A 185 5.98 -3.78 8.18
N VAL A 186 4.96 -3.58 9.03
CA VAL A 186 3.56 -3.75 8.65
C VAL A 186 3.06 -2.43 8.07
N GLY A 187 2.60 -2.47 6.83
CA GLY A 187 1.97 -1.36 6.13
C GLY A 187 0.47 -1.23 6.46
N PRO A 188 -0.23 -0.33 5.76
CA PRO A 188 -1.65 -0.12 5.97
C PRO A 188 -2.49 -1.29 5.45
N VAL A 189 -3.74 -1.37 5.91
CA VAL A 189 -4.75 -2.32 5.41
C VAL A 189 -5.22 -1.91 4.01
N CYS A 190 -5.58 -0.64 3.82
CA CYS A 190 -5.98 -0.11 2.51
C CYS A 190 -4.77 0.43 1.74
N ALA A 191 -4.64 0.05 0.48
CA ALA A 191 -3.55 0.49 -0.39
C ALA A 191 -3.53 2.02 -0.61
N ALA A 192 -4.68 2.70 -0.58
CA ALA A 192 -4.75 4.16 -0.76
C ALA A 192 -4.02 4.96 0.34
N GLU A 193 -3.66 4.31 1.46
CA GLU A 193 -2.89 4.94 2.53
C GLU A 193 -1.37 4.86 2.30
N LEU A 194 -0.88 4.02 1.38
CA LEU A 194 0.56 3.85 1.09
C LEU A 194 1.29 5.19 0.84
N PRO A 195 0.72 6.17 0.08
CA PRO A 195 1.34 7.47 -0.10
C PRO A 195 1.60 8.25 1.20
N LEU A 196 0.71 8.12 2.19
CA LEU A 196 0.88 8.75 3.50
C LEU A 196 1.83 7.96 4.39
N PHE A 197 1.68 6.63 4.40
CA PHE A 197 2.49 5.71 5.17
C PHE A 197 4.00 5.85 4.85
N PHE A 198 4.37 5.85 3.57
CA PHE A 198 5.77 6.04 3.14
C PHE A 198 6.24 7.50 3.27
N GLY A 199 5.30 8.44 3.26
CA GLY A 199 5.57 9.86 3.41
C GLY A 199 6.59 10.41 2.42
N LYS A 200 7.22 11.55 2.75
CA LYS A 200 8.14 12.25 1.83
C LYS A 200 9.45 11.52 1.57
N MET A 201 9.87 10.60 2.44
CA MET A 201 11.16 9.93 2.31
C MET A 201 11.09 8.80 1.27
N HIS A 202 9.94 8.14 1.16
CA HIS A 202 9.79 6.97 0.30
C HIS A 202 8.65 7.08 -0.72
N TRP A 203 7.87 8.17 -0.74
CA TRP A 203 6.83 8.41 -1.75
C TRP A 203 7.01 9.74 -2.48
N LYS A 204 7.49 9.68 -3.73
CA LYS A 204 7.52 10.81 -4.66
C LYS A 204 6.29 10.72 -5.55
N VAL A 205 5.37 11.67 -5.39
CA VAL A 205 4.19 11.77 -6.26
C VAL A 205 4.62 12.00 -7.72
N ALA A 206 3.97 11.29 -8.65
CA ALA A 206 4.17 11.41 -10.09
C ALA A 206 3.65 12.72 -10.69
#